data_AF-A0A0A9YPW1-F1
#
_entry.id   AF-A0A0A9YPW1-F1
#
_cell.length_a   1.000
_cell.length_b   1.000
_cell.length_c   1.000
_cell.angle_alpha   90.00
_cell.angle_beta   90.00
_cell.angle_gamma   90.00
#
_symmetry.space_group_name_H-M   'P 1'
#
loop_
_entity.id
_entity.type
_entity.pdbx_description
1 polymer ?
#
loop_
_entity_poly.entity_id
_entity_poly.type
_entity_poly.pdbx_seq_one_letter_code
_entity_poly.pdbx_strand_id
1 'polypeptide(L)'
;KIINQNIHTSIRHPSANPAERYMSTLAQYMRVALFGKDHDLWYDQLADVDICMNETPHLATGLTPVTLFLGQRVNREWYQVLPNAPQLELSPAERDEGLSKPNC
;
A
#
# COMPACT_ATOMS: atom_id res chain seq x y z
N LYS A 1 -19.99 -8.13 15.92
CA LYS A 1 -20.81 -8.39 14.71
C LYS A 1 -20.32 -7.48 13.59
N ILE A 2 -19.53 -7.99 12.65
CA ILE A 2 -19.16 -7.24 11.44
C ILE A 2 -20.35 -7.32 10.49
N ILE A 3 -20.97 -6.18 10.21
CA ILE A 3 -22.07 -6.08 9.26
C ILE A 3 -21.43 -5.96 7.89
N ASN A 4 -21.48 -7.01 7.07
CA ASN A 4 -21.12 -6.93 5.66
C ASN A 4 -22.19 -6.09 4.94
N GLN A 5 -22.10 -4.77 5.06
CA GLN A 5 -22.93 -3.86 4.27
C GLN A 5 -22.25 -3.66 2.92
N ASN A 6 -22.98 -3.98 1.84
CA ASN A 6 -22.53 -3.69 0.49
C ASN A 6 -22.67 -2.18 0.24
N ILE A 7 -21.56 -1.45 0.37
CA ILE A 7 -21.55 0.01 0.20
C ILE A 7 -21.41 0.29 -1.30
N HIS A 8 -22.42 0.94 -1.87
CA HIS A 8 -22.42 1.37 -3.27
C HIS A 8 -22.22 2.88 -3.36
N THR A 9 -21.54 3.31 -4.42
CA THR A 9 -21.45 4.73 -4.78
C THR A 9 -22.64 5.15 -5.65
N SER A 10 -22.96 6.44 -5.68
CA SER A 10 -24.02 6.97 -6.53
C SER A 10 -23.63 6.87 -8.01
N ILE A 11 -24.65 6.72 -8.86
CA ILE A 11 -24.48 6.64 -10.31
C ILE A 11 -23.80 7.92 -10.81
N ARG A 12 -22.77 7.76 -11.67
CA ARG A 12 -21.97 8.84 -12.26
C ARG A 12 -21.24 9.72 -11.23
N HIS A 13 -20.88 9.16 -10.08
CA HIS A 13 -20.09 9.85 -9.06
C HIS A 13 -18.73 9.16 -8.79
N PRO A 14 -17.83 9.14 -9.80
CA PRO A 14 -16.54 8.45 -9.74
C PRO A 14 -15.67 8.88 -8.54
N SER A 15 -15.73 10.17 -8.17
CA SER A 15 -14.99 10.73 -7.03
C SER A 15 -15.40 10.16 -5.66
N ALA A 16 -16.56 9.50 -5.54
CA ALA A 16 -16.95 8.80 -4.32
C ALA A 16 -16.31 7.42 -4.19
N ASN A 17 -15.67 6.90 -5.25
CA ASN A 17 -14.97 5.64 -5.23
C ASN A 17 -13.47 5.86 -4.93
N PRO A 18 -13.00 5.65 -3.68
CA PRO A 18 -11.59 5.84 -3.33
C PRO A 18 -10.65 4.92 -4.12
N ALA A 19 -11.15 3.81 -4.66
CA ALA A 19 -10.35 2.89 -5.48
C ALA A 19 -9.84 3.55 -6.77
N GLU A 20 -10.50 4.60 -7.29
CA GLU A 20 -10.04 5.26 -8.52
C GLU A 20 -8.65 5.89 -8.36
N ARG A 21 -8.36 6.47 -7.20
CA ARG A 21 -7.04 7.02 -6.91
C ARG A 21 -5.98 5.92 -6.92
N TYR A 22 -6.30 4.77 -6.32
CA TYR A 22 -5.43 3.59 -6.32
C TYR A 22 -5.20 3.08 -7.76
N MET A 23 -6.26 2.95 -8.55
CA MET A 23 -6.18 2.47 -9.94
C MET A 23 -5.31 3.39 -10.82
N SER A 24 -5.36 4.71 -10.62
CA SER A 24 -4.51 5.67 -11.35
C SER A 24 -3.03 5.45 -11.04
N THR A 25 -2.68 5.25 -9.77
CA THR A 25 -1.31 4.91 -9.35
C THR A 25 -0.89 3.56 -9.91
N LEU A 26 -1.73 2.53 -9.80
CA LEU A 26 -1.45 1.20 -10.35
C LEU A 26 -1.15 1.27 -11.86
N ALA A 27 -1.95 2.02 -12.63
CA ALA A 27 -1.73 2.21 -14.06
C ALA A 27 -0.40 2.90 -14.38
N GLN A 28 0.09 3.78 -13.50
CA GLN A 28 1.41 4.40 -13.64
C GLN A 28 2.52 3.37 -13.40
N TYR A 29 2.43 2.56 -12.35
CA TYR A 29 3.43 1.53 -12.04
C TYR A 29 3.51 0.48 -13.14
N MET A 30 2.36 0.02 -13.66
CA MET A 30 2.32 -0.94 -14.77
C MET A 30 2.98 -0.39 -16.03
N ARG A 31 2.75 0.90 -16.37
CA ARG A 31 3.42 1.56 -17.52
C ARG A 31 4.94 1.63 -17.35
N VAL A 32 5.42 1.83 -16.13
CA VAL A 32 6.86 1.84 -15.83
C VAL A 32 7.43 0.42 -15.88
N ALA A 33 6.76 -0.56 -15.29
CA ALA A 33 7.22 -1.94 -15.25
C ALA A 33 7.31 -2.59 -16.64
N LEU A 34 6.43 -2.18 -17.56
CA LEU A 34 6.40 -2.62 -18.96
C LEU A 34 7.27 -1.77 -19.90
N PHE A 35 8.01 -0.78 -19.39
CA PHE A 35 8.86 0.04 -20.24
C PHE A 35 9.92 -0.82 -20.96
N GLY A 36 9.86 -0.83 -22.30
CA GLY A 36 10.75 -1.63 -23.13
C GLY A 36 10.42 -3.14 -23.19
N LYS A 37 9.24 -3.54 -22.70
CA LYS A 37 8.75 -4.93 -22.73
C LYS A 37 7.46 -5.01 -23.53
N ASP A 38 7.13 -6.22 -24.01
CA ASP A 38 5.83 -6.49 -24.61
C ASP A 38 4.72 -6.43 -23.56
N HIS A 39 3.57 -5.90 -23.95
CA HIS A 39 2.43 -5.68 -23.04
C HIS A 39 1.71 -6.97 -22.63
N ASP A 40 1.96 -8.09 -23.31
CA ASP A 40 1.44 -9.40 -22.94
C ASP A 40 2.09 -9.96 -21.66
N LEU A 41 3.30 -9.52 -21.32
CA LEU A 41 4.05 -9.88 -20.11
C LEU A 41 3.61 -9.12 -18.85
N TRP A 42 2.46 -8.43 -18.88
CA TRP A 42 1.97 -7.63 -17.75
C TRP A 42 1.78 -8.46 -16.47
N TYR A 43 1.39 -9.72 -16.60
CA TYR A 43 1.13 -10.60 -15.48
C TYR A 43 2.41 -10.94 -14.70
N ASP A 44 3.55 -11.06 -15.40
CA ASP A 44 4.86 -11.30 -14.78
C ASP A 44 5.33 -10.10 -13.94
N GLN A 45 4.81 -8.90 -14.22
CA GLN A 45 5.19 -7.68 -13.52
C GLN A 45 4.36 -7.44 -12.25
N LEU A 46 3.28 -8.18 -12.02
CA LEU A 46 2.36 -7.93 -10.91
C LEU A 46 3.03 -8.05 -9.54
N ALA A 47 3.93 -9.02 -9.37
CA ALA A 47 4.63 -9.22 -8.09
C ALA A 47 5.53 -8.01 -7.77
N ASP A 48 6.28 -7.53 -8.76
CA ASP A 48 7.14 -6.36 -8.60
C ASP A 48 6.31 -5.10 -8.33
N VAL A 49 5.20 -4.92 -9.05
CA VAL A 49 4.30 -3.77 -8.87
C VAL A 49 3.66 -3.79 -7.48
N ASP A 50 3.22 -4.93 -6.98
CA ASP A 50 2.65 -5.07 -5.63
C ASP A 50 3.68 -4.73 -4.55
N ILE A 51 4.91 -5.25 -4.67
CA ILE A 51 6.02 -4.91 -3.76
C ILE A 51 6.27 -3.40 -3.80
N CYS A 52 6.44 -2.82 -4.99
CA CYS A 52 6.75 -1.39 -5.09
C CYS A 52 5.61 -0.51 -4.55
N MET A 53 4.34 -0.86 -4.80
CA MET A 53 3.21 -0.10 -4.27
C MET A 53 3.12 -0.17 -2.74
N ASN A 54 3.39 -1.34 -2.14
CA ASN A 54 3.26 -1.53 -0.70
C ASN A 54 4.48 -1.07 0.12
N GLU A 55 5.66 -0.98 -0.50
CA GLU A 55 6.93 -0.62 0.14
C GLU A 55 7.40 0.80 -0.19
N THR A 56 6.71 1.53 -1.08
CA THR A 56 7.02 2.94 -1.37
C THR A 56 6.45 3.86 -0.28
N PRO A 57 7.29 4.66 0.42
CA PRO A 57 6.80 5.58 1.44
C PRO A 57 5.89 6.67 0.86
N HIS A 58 4.79 6.96 1.54
CA HIS A 58 3.92 8.06 1.16
C HIS A 58 4.54 9.41 1.58
N LEU A 59 4.56 10.41 0.69
CA LEU A 59 5.22 11.71 0.92
C LEU A 59 4.75 12.45 2.18
N ALA A 60 3.46 12.36 2.52
CA ALA A 60 2.90 13.09 3.67
C ALA A 60 3.20 12.44 5.03
N THR A 61 3.36 11.11 5.07
CA THR A 61 3.53 10.36 6.32
C THR A 61 4.94 9.82 6.49
N GLY A 62 5.70 9.68 5.40
CA GLY A 62 6.99 9.00 5.37
C GLY A 62 6.89 7.48 5.60
N LEU A 63 5.67 6.94 5.75
CA LEU A 63 5.42 5.53 6.06
C LEU A 63 4.96 4.77 4.81
N THR A 64 5.28 3.48 4.75
CA THR A 64 4.84 2.59 3.67
C THR A 64 3.45 2.03 3.94
N PRO A 65 2.64 1.73 2.90
CA PRO A 65 1.33 1.11 3.08
C PRO A 65 1.37 -0.19 3.89
N VAL A 66 2.37 -1.05 3.67
CA VAL A 66 2.50 -2.30 4.44
C VAL A 66 2.73 -2.04 5.93
N THR A 67 3.49 -0.99 6.27
CA THR A 67 3.73 -0.62 7.68
C THR A 67 2.48 -0.08 8.33
N LEU A 68 1.71 0.76 7.62
CA LEU A 68 0.44 1.29 8.10
C LEU A 68 -0.60 0.19 8.29
N PHE A 69 -0.64 -0.78 7.37
CA PHE A 69 -1.59 -1.89 7.43
C PHE A 69 -1.28 -2.87 8.57
N LEU A 70 0.00 -3.19 8.79
CA LEU A 70 0.41 -4.15 9.82
C LEU A 70 0.66 -3.53 11.19
N GLY A 71 0.75 -2.19 11.29
CA GLY A 71 1.17 -1.48 12.49
C GLY A 71 2.65 -1.69 12.86
N GLN A 72 3.41 -2.38 12.01
CA GLN A 72 4.81 -2.71 12.22
C GLN A 72 5.54 -2.81 10.88
N ARG A 73 6.86 -2.61 10.91
CA ARG A 73 7.70 -2.73 9.72
C ARG A 73 8.00 -4.21 9.46
N VAL A 74 7.79 -4.65 8.21
CA VAL A 74 8.19 -6.00 7.78
C VAL A 74 9.70 -6.02 7.59
N ASN A 75 10.43 -6.91 8.26
CA ASN A 75 11.88 -7.00 8.03
C ASN A 75 12.16 -7.52 6.60
N ARG A 76 12.89 -6.74 5.81
CA ARG A 76 13.29 -7.08 4.44
C ARG A 76 14.80 -7.12 4.35
N GLU A 77 15.32 -8.07 3.58
CA GLU A 77 16.77 -8.25 3.39
C GLU A 77 17.45 -6.96 2.88
N TRP A 78 16.79 -6.22 1.99
CA TRP A 78 17.35 -5.00 1.43
C TRP A 78 17.44 -3.82 2.41
N TYR A 79 16.84 -3.89 3.59
CA TYR A 79 17.06 -2.86 4.61
C TYR A 79 18.45 -2.91 5.22
N GLN A 80 19.16 -4.04 5.11
CA GLN A 80 20.53 -4.18 5.59
C GLN A 80 21.52 -3.42 4.70
N VAL A 81 21.18 -3.20 3.43
CA VAL A 81 22.07 -2.59 2.44
C VAL A 81 21.69 -1.15 2.08
N LEU A 82 20.51 -0.66 2.50
CA LEU A 82 20.08 0.71 2.27
C LEU A 82 20.66 1.64 3.35
N PRO A 83 21.53 2.59 3.00
CA PRO A 83 22.34 3.36 3.97
C PRO A 83 21.52 4.31 4.86
N ASN A 84 20.26 4.60 4.52
CA ASN A 84 19.38 5.52 5.23
C ASN A 84 17.92 5.03 5.20
N ALA A 85 17.67 3.78 5.62
CA ALA A 85 16.29 3.38 5.89
C ALA A 85 15.71 4.36 6.93
N PRO A 86 14.60 5.08 6.65
CA PRO A 86 14.01 5.95 7.66
C PRO A 86 13.71 5.12 8.90
N GLN A 87 14.29 5.51 10.04
CA GLN A 87 14.04 4.89 11.33
C GLN A 87 12.61 5.25 11.71
N LEU A 88 11.73 4.26 11.57
CA LEU A 88 10.36 4.33 12.01
C LEU A 88 10.35 4.12 13.53
N GLU A 89 10.69 5.16 14.29
CA GLU A 89 10.23 5.20 15.67
C GLU A 89 8.72 5.46 15.61
N LEU A 90 7.93 4.39 15.68
CA LEU A 90 6.50 4.51 15.95
C LEU A 90 6.37 5.42 17.16
N SER A 91 5.63 6.53 17.05
CA SER A 91 5.36 7.37 18.20
C SER A 91 4.61 6.53 19.26
N PRO A 92 4.74 6.83 20.56
CA PRO A 92 4.00 6.10 21.59
C PRO A 92 2.48 6.03 21.35
N ALA A 93 1.91 6.99 20.61
CA ALA A 93 0.51 7.00 20.19
C ALA A 93 0.20 5.99 19.07
N GLU A 94 1.16 5.68 18.20
CA GLU A 94 1.06 4.66 17.15
C GLU A 94 1.40 3.26 17.67
N ARG A 95 2.12 3.17 18.80
CA ARG A 95 2.34 1.93 19.57
C ARG A 95 1.14 1.56 20.44
N ASP A 96 0.19 2.46 20.61
CA ASP A 96 -0.97 2.18 21.45
C ASP A 96 -1.79 1.07 20.78
N GLU A 97 -1.73 -0.12 21.40
CA GLU A 97 -2.32 -1.40 20.98
C GLU A 97 -3.87 -1.37 20.96
N GLY A 98 -4.49 -0.23 20.68
CA GLY A 98 -5.94 -0.03 20.64
C GLY A 98 -6.64 -0.66 19.43
N LEU A 99 -5.90 -1.08 18.41
CA LEU A 99 -6.43 -1.86 17.27
C LEU A 99 -6.07 -3.36 17.30
N SER A 100 -5.34 -3.82 18.33
CA SER A 100 -5.00 -5.25 18.53
C SER A 100 -5.92 -5.93 19.55
N LYS A 101 -7.21 -5.62 19.52
CA LYS A 101 -8.22 -6.50 20.07
C LYS A 101 -9.25 -6.81 19.00
N PRO A 102 -9.16 -7.95 18.30
CA PRO A 102 -10.38 -8.57 17.81
C PRO A 102 -11.23 -8.82 19.05
N ASN A 103 -12.34 -8.10 19.19
CA ASN A 103 -13.38 -8.45 20.14
C ASN A 103 -13.87 -9.86 19.78
N CYS A 104 -13.34 -10.86 20.49
CA CYS A 104 -14.05 -12.10 20.73
C CYS A 104 -15.32 -11.80 21.52
#